data_AF-A0A6A3N6G5-F1
#
_entry.id   AF-A0A6A3N6G5-F1
#
_cell.length_a   1.000
_cell.length_b   1.000
_cell.length_c   1.000
_cell.angle_alpha   90.00
_cell.angle_beta   90.00
_cell.angle_gamma   90.00
#
_symmetry.space_group_name_H-M   'P 1'
#
loop_
_entity.id
_entity.type
_entity.pdbx_description
1 polymer ?
#
loop_
_entity_poly.entity_id
_entity_poly.type
_entity_poly.pdbx_seq_one_letter_code
_entity_poly.pdbx_strand_id
1 'polypeptide(L)'
;MCHLRPGHRDSGYELLKSFGIHAIPTTTPNPQANGIIERLYRVIGEKMRTQTTNTKDDWAAFLHDATFALRTTYHGMLGASPAQATFGRDMLFDTAHITDWEEQYRRKVEQVAKHNNRENDKRRNWTYTPGDKVLL
;
A
#
# COMPACT_ATOMS: atom_id res chain seq x y z
N MET A 1 -4.17 0.82 28.68
CA MET A 1 -2.84 1.00 29.29
C MET A 1 -2.10 -0.32 29.20
N CYS A 2 -1.41 -0.59 28.08
CA CYS A 2 -0.68 -1.84 27.88
C CYS A 2 0.74 -1.65 28.43
N HIS A 3 1.09 -2.39 29.50
CA HIS A 3 2.44 -2.37 30.08
C HIS A 3 3.41 -3.12 29.17
N LEU A 4 4.14 -2.39 28.33
CA LEU A 4 5.26 -2.92 27.54
C LEU A 4 6.57 -2.52 28.21
N ARG A 5 7.43 -3.50 28.49
CA ARG A 5 8.74 -3.31 29.12
C ARG A 5 9.63 -2.35 28.31
N PRO A 6 10.38 -1.45 28.97
CA PRO A 6 11.34 -0.58 28.29
C PRO A 6 12.57 -1.41 27.89
N GLY A 7 12.86 -1.51 26.60
CA GLY A 7 14.08 -2.18 26.09
C GLY A 7 13.95 -2.90 24.74
N HIS A 8 12.73 -3.17 24.24
CA HIS A 8 12.53 -3.95 23.00
C HIS A 8 12.18 -3.13 21.75
N ARG A 9 12.04 -1.81 21.85
CA ARG A 9 11.65 -0.97 20.71
C ARG A 9 12.85 -0.50 19.87
N ASP A 10 14.06 -0.53 20.41
CA ASP A 10 15.19 0.18 19.80
C ASP A 10 15.92 -0.65 18.74
N SER A 11 15.92 -1.99 18.85
CA SER A 11 16.65 -2.87 17.93
C SER A 11 16.22 -2.76 16.46
N GLY A 12 14.93 -2.52 16.22
CA GLY A 12 14.41 -2.33 14.86
C GLY A 12 14.83 -0.99 14.25
N TYR A 13 14.79 0.09 15.04
CA TYR A 13 15.23 1.42 14.58
C TYR A 13 16.75 1.48 14.41
N GLU A 14 17.51 0.80 15.27
CA GLU A 14 18.96 0.65 15.13
C GLU A 14 19.33 -0.07 13.83
N LEU A 15 18.62 -1.14 13.48
CA LEU A 15 18.81 -1.87 12.23
C LEU A 15 18.52 -0.98 11.02
N LEU A 16 17.37 -0.29 11.01
CA LEU A 16 17.01 0.62 9.91
C LEU A 16 18.06 1.73 9.76
N LYS A 17 18.54 2.29 10.87
CA LYS A 17 19.60 3.30 10.89
C LYS A 17 20.92 2.75 10.33
N SER A 18 21.28 1.51 10.64
CA SER A 18 22.48 0.87 10.08
C SER A 18 22.42 0.68 8.57
N PHE A 19 21.22 0.47 8.00
CA PHE A 19 20.99 0.39 6.57
C PHE A 19 20.74 1.76 5.90
N GLY A 20 20.82 2.87 6.65
CA GLY A 20 20.52 4.20 6.15
C GLY A 20 19.03 4.42 5.80
N ILE A 21 18.14 3.58 6.32
CA ILE A 21 16.70 3.65 6.08
C ILE A 21 16.06 4.56 7.12
N HIS A 22 15.39 5.62 6.64
CA HIS A 22 14.63 6.53 7.50
C HIS A 22 13.25 5.93 7.83
N ALA A 23 13.05 5.54 9.09
CA ALA A 23 11.77 5.01 9.57
C ALA A 23 10.71 6.10 9.63
N ILE A 24 9.52 5.85 9.07
CA ILE A 24 8.35 6.73 9.16
C ILE A 24 7.29 6.00 9.99
N PRO A 25 7.21 6.22 11.31
CA PRO A 25 6.25 5.55 12.17
C PRO A 25 4.84 6.13 11.94
N THR A 26 3.84 5.26 11.87
CA THR A 26 2.44 5.64 11.94
C THR A 26 1.97 5.52 13.39
N THR A 27 1.75 6.65 14.06
CA THR A 27 1.38 6.72 15.48
C THR A 27 -0.11 6.46 15.75
N THR A 28 -0.95 6.56 14.72
CA THR A 28 -2.41 6.40 14.77
C THR A 28 -2.85 5.58 13.55
N PRO A 29 -3.87 4.69 13.64
CA PRO A 29 -4.42 4.04 12.46
C PRO A 29 -4.83 5.10 11.44
N ASN A 30 -4.07 5.21 10.35
CA ASN A 30 -4.37 6.09 9.24
C ASN A 30 -4.69 5.21 8.02
N PRO A 31 -5.98 4.92 7.80
CA PRO A 31 -6.42 4.05 6.69
C PRO A 31 -5.97 4.58 5.32
N GLN A 32 -5.76 5.89 5.18
CA GLN A 32 -5.28 6.48 3.92
C GLN A 32 -3.78 6.22 3.69
N ALA A 33 -2.96 6.30 4.75
CA ALA A 33 -1.52 6.01 4.66
C ALA A 33 -1.24 4.52 4.41
N ASN A 34 -2.07 3.63 4.96
CA ASN A 34 -1.91 2.18 4.85
C ASN A 34 -2.77 1.54 3.77
N GLY A 35 -3.64 2.30 3.09
CA GLY A 35 -4.69 1.76 2.21
C GLY A 35 -4.17 0.89 1.05
N ILE A 36 -2.96 1.15 0.55
CA ILE A 36 -2.32 0.31 -0.48
C ILE A 36 -2.00 -1.09 0.08
N ILE A 37 -1.38 -1.13 1.26
CA ILE A 37 -1.01 -2.38 1.95
C ILE A 37 -2.27 -3.14 2.37
N GLU A 38 -3.28 -2.43 2.89
CA GLU A 38 -4.57 -3.04 3.25
C GLU A 38 -5.27 -3.66 2.03
N ARG A 39 -5.24 -2.98 0.88
CA ARG A 39 -5.78 -3.52 -0.37
C ARG A 39 -5.01 -4.77 -0.83
N LEU A 40 -3.69 -4.77 -0.68
CA LEU A 40 -2.85 -5.93 -0.97
C LEU A 40 -3.22 -7.12 -0.10
N TYR A 41 -3.33 -6.91 1.21
CA TYR A 41 -3.75 -7.96 2.15
C TYR A 41 -5.15 -8.48 1.86
N ARG A 42 -6.08 -7.62 1.43
CA ARG A 42 -7.41 -8.07 1.01
C ARG A 42 -7.35 -9.02 -0.18
N VAL A 43 -6.53 -8.72 -1.19
CA VAL A 43 -6.36 -9.59 -2.36
C VAL A 43 -5.75 -10.93 -1.95
N ILE A 44 -4.71 -10.92 -1.11
CA ILE A 44 -4.09 -12.15 -0.59
C ILE A 44 -5.12 -12.98 0.19
N GLY A 45 -5.87 -12.35 1.10
CA GLY A 45 -6.91 -13.04 1.87
C GLY A 45 -8.02 -13.62 1.01
N GLU A 46 -8.40 -12.95 -0.08
CA GLU A 46 -9.39 -13.46 -1.04
C GLU A 46 -8.86 -14.68 -1.80
N LYS A 47 -7.59 -14.68 -2.22
CA LYS A 47 -6.95 -15.87 -2.83
C LYS A 47 -6.78 -17.01 -1.85
N MET A 48 -6.50 -16.70 -0.58
CA MET A 48 -6.37 -17.70 0.48
C MET A 48 -7.68 -18.45 0.71
N ARG A 49 -8.85 -17.79 0.58
CA ARG A 49 -10.16 -18.45 0.73
C ARG A 49 -10.43 -19.54 -0.30
N THR A 50 -9.78 -19.47 -1.46
CA THR A 50 -9.96 -20.45 -2.53
C THR A 50 -8.99 -21.62 -2.48
N GLN A 51 -8.01 -21.60 -1.55
CA GLN A 51 -6.92 -22.57 -1.51
C GLN A 51 -6.87 -23.30 -0.18
N THR A 52 -6.86 -24.63 -0.22
CA THR A 52 -6.70 -25.46 0.97
C THR A 52 -5.21 -25.53 1.33
N THR A 53 -4.84 -24.94 2.46
CA THR A 53 -3.46 -24.95 2.98
C THR A 53 -3.41 -25.81 4.24
N ASN A 54 -2.85 -27.01 4.12
CA ASN A 54 -2.81 -27.99 5.23
C ASN A 54 -1.40 -28.13 5.82
N THR A 55 -0.37 -27.84 5.02
CA THR A 55 1.04 -27.96 5.40
C THR A 55 1.79 -26.63 5.31
N LYS A 56 2.99 -26.56 5.92
CA LYS A 56 3.88 -25.40 5.78
C LYS A 56 4.34 -25.20 4.33
N ASP A 57 4.50 -26.27 3.59
CA ASP A 57 4.93 -26.22 2.19
C ASP A 57 3.81 -25.68 1.31
N ASP A 58 2.55 -26.08 1.56
CA ASP A 58 1.39 -25.49 0.89
C ASP A 58 1.31 -23.98 1.13
N TRP A 59 1.61 -23.53 2.35
CA TRP A 59 1.64 -22.12 2.69
C TRP A 59 2.75 -21.36 1.96
N ALA A 60 3.95 -21.94 1.90
CA ALA A 60 5.07 -21.35 1.17
C ALA A 60 4.77 -21.25 -0.34
N ALA A 61 4.19 -22.32 -0.92
CA ALA A 61 3.77 -22.34 -2.32
C ALA A 61 2.68 -21.29 -2.60
N PHE A 62 1.65 -21.22 -1.75
CA PHE A 62 0.62 -20.19 -1.85
C PHE A 62 1.21 -18.77 -1.83
N LEU A 63 2.11 -18.47 -0.90
CA LEU A 63 2.75 -17.16 -0.83
C LEU A 63 3.57 -16.85 -2.08
N HIS A 64 4.30 -17.83 -2.61
CA HIS A 64 5.04 -17.66 -3.85
C HIS A 64 4.09 -17.32 -5.02
N ASP A 65 3.03 -18.10 -5.19
CA ASP A 65 2.08 -17.93 -6.29
C ASP A 65 1.28 -16.63 -6.17
N ALA A 66 0.81 -16.29 -4.96
CA ALA A 66 0.10 -15.05 -4.70
C ALA A 66 0.99 -13.83 -4.96
N THR A 67 2.24 -13.85 -4.50
CA THR A 67 3.17 -12.72 -4.73
C THR A 67 3.59 -12.61 -6.18
N PHE A 68 3.74 -13.72 -6.90
CA PHE A 68 3.97 -13.72 -8.34
C PHE A 68 2.79 -13.08 -9.08
N ALA A 69 1.57 -13.56 -8.82
CA ALA A 69 0.36 -13.02 -9.43
C ALA A 69 0.18 -11.52 -9.18
N LEU A 70 0.45 -11.06 -7.95
CA LEU A 70 0.36 -9.63 -7.60
C LEU A 70 1.37 -8.76 -8.35
N ARG A 71 2.56 -9.28 -8.65
CA ARG A 71 3.60 -8.57 -9.40
C ARG A 71 3.31 -8.50 -10.90
N THR A 72 2.71 -9.55 -11.46
CA THR A 72 2.44 -9.67 -12.90
C THR A 72 1.08 -9.10 -13.31
N THR A 73 0.12 -8.98 -12.39
CA THR A 73 -1.22 -8.48 -12.70
C THR A 73 -1.20 -6.99 -13.07
N TYR A 74 -1.84 -6.65 -14.19
CA TYR A 74 -2.02 -5.27 -14.63
C TYR A 74 -2.84 -4.46 -13.62
N HIS A 75 -2.31 -3.31 -13.19
CA HIS A 75 -2.99 -2.43 -12.25
C HIS A 75 -3.52 -1.18 -12.97
N GLY A 76 -4.85 -1.07 -13.07
CA GLY A 76 -5.51 -0.04 -13.90
C GLY A 76 -5.14 1.41 -13.57
N MET A 77 -4.84 1.74 -12.30
CA MET A 77 -4.38 3.10 -11.95
C MET A 77 -2.92 3.38 -12.32
N LEU A 78 -2.10 2.34 -12.41
CA LEU A 78 -0.67 2.45 -12.77
C LEU A 78 -0.46 2.36 -14.28
N GLY A 79 -1.43 1.84 -15.03
CA GLY A 79 -1.27 1.60 -16.47
C GLY A 79 -0.26 0.51 -16.81
N ALA A 80 0.21 -0.24 -15.82
CA ALA A 80 1.25 -1.25 -15.90
C ALA A 80 1.10 -2.25 -14.75
N SER A 81 1.75 -3.41 -14.85
CA SER A 81 1.93 -4.29 -13.68
C SER A 81 3.01 -3.72 -12.75
N PRO A 82 2.98 -4.01 -11.44
CA PRO A 82 4.03 -3.55 -10.51
C PRO A 82 5.44 -3.97 -10.95
N ALA A 83 5.59 -5.16 -11.53
CA ALA A 83 6.87 -5.62 -12.04
C ALA A 83 7.35 -4.84 -13.27
N GLN A 84 6.44 -4.56 -14.22
CA GLN A 84 6.74 -3.71 -15.37
C GLN A 84 7.22 -2.33 -14.94
N ALA A 85 6.54 -1.72 -13.97
CA ALA A 85 6.89 -0.41 -13.44
C ALA A 85 8.23 -0.41 -12.67
N THR A 86 8.59 -1.52 -12.02
CA THR A 86 9.82 -1.62 -11.22
C THR A 86 11.05 -1.99 -12.05
N PHE A 87 10.88 -2.93 -12.99
CA PHE A 87 11.99 -3.54 -13.72
C PHE A 87 12.06 -3.14 -15.20
N GLY A 88 11.10 -2.38 -15.71
CA GLY A 88 11.06 -1.95 -17.11
C GLY A 88 10.85 -3.11 -18.11
N ARG A 89 10.29 -4.24 -17.65
CA ARG A 89 10.00 -5.41 -18.49
C ARG A 89 8.85 -6.22 -17.94
N ASP A 90 8.18 -6.94 -18.83
CA ASP A 90 7.14 -7.89 -18.44
C ASP A 90 7.74 -9.13 -17.75
N MET A 91 6.99 -9.71 -16.81
CA MET A 91 7.42 -10.91 -16.06
C MET A 91 6.93 -12.22 -16.69
N LEU A 92 5.90 -12.17 -17.53
CA LEU A 92 5.34 -13.31 -18.24
C LEU A 92 5.95 -13.43 -19.65
N PHE A 93 6.18 -12.29 -20.30
CA PHE A 93 6.70 -12.23 -21.65
C PHE A 93 8.06 -11.52 -21.68
N ASP A 94 8.95 -11.93 -22.59
CA ASP A 94 10.21 -11.23 -22.82
C ASP A 94 9.95 -9.96 -23.64
N THR A 95 9.38 -8.95 -22.99
CA THR A 95 8.97 -7.70 -23.62
C THR A 95 9.37 -6.54 -22.73
N ALA A 96 10.14 -5.61 -23.31
CA ALA A 96 10.50 -4.38 -22.63
C ALA A 96 9.25 -3.51 -22.39
N HIS A 97 9.20 -2.86 -21.24
CA HIS A 97 8.13 -1.96 -20.86
C HIS A 97 8.70 -0.61 -20.45
N ILE A 98 8.18 0.46 -21.05
CA ILE A 98 8.51 1.83 -20.67
C ILE A 98 7.26 2.43 -20.04
N THR A 99 7.34 2.80 -18.77
CA THR A 99 6.27 3.48 -18.06
C THR A 99 6.42 4.99 -18.24
N ASP A 100 5.42 5.65 -18.82
CA ASP A 100 5.31 7.11 -18.79
C ASP A 100 4.88 7.57 -17.39
N TRP A 101 5.87 7.89 -16.55
CA TRP A 101 5.66 8.33 -15.18
C TRP A 101 4.95 9.69 -15.07
N GLU A 102 5.14 10.58 -16.04
CA GLU A 102 4.51 11.89 -16.04
C GLU A 102 3.01 11.77 -16.28
N GLU A 103 2.63 10.94 -17.26
CA GLU A 103 1.23 10.62 -17.49
C GLU A 103 0.61 9.90 -16.29
N GLN A 104 1.29 8.92 -15.69
CA GLN A 104 0.76 8.24 -14.49
C GLN A 104 0.56 9.21 -13.33
N TYR A 105 1.51 10.12 -13.11
CA TYR A 105 1.40 11.15 -12.09
C TYR A 105 0.20 12.07 -12.36
N ARG A 106 0.05 12.56 -13.60
CA ARG A 106 -1.08 13.39 -14.01
C ARG A 106 -2.42 12.70 -13.77
N ARG A 107 -2.56 11.43 -14.16
CA ARG A 107 -3.76 10.61 -13.91
C ARG A 107 -4.05 10.48 -12.43
N LYS A 108 -3.03 10.23 -11.60
CA LYS A 108 -3.19 10.16 -10.13
C LYS A 108 -3.70 11.48 -9.57
N VAL A 109 -3.09 12.60 -9.94
CA VAL A 109 -3.49 13.94 -9.47
C VAL A 109 -4.93 14.24 -9.86
N GLU A 110 -5.32 13.94 -11.10
CA GLU A 110 -6.69 14.16 -11.59
C GLU A 110 -7.71 13.31 -10.82
N GLN A 111 -7.40 12.03 -10.56
CA GLN A 111 -8.27 11.15 -9.78
C GLN A 111 -8.41 11.60 -8.33
N VAL A 112 -7.32 12.06 -7.71
CA VAL A 112 -7.34 12.66 -6.37
C VAL A 112 -8.20 13.91 -6.37
N ALA A 113 -8.06 14.80 -7.35
CA ALA A 113 -8.88 16.01 -7.46
C ALA A 113 -10.37 15.68 -7.63
N LYS A 114 -10.71 14.73 -8.51
CA LYS A 114 -12.10 14.24 -8.69
C LYS A 114 -12.67 13.65 -7.40
N HIS A 115 -11.88 12.85 -6.70
CA HIS A 115 -12.27 12.26 -5.42
C HIS A 115 -12.49 13.33 -4.35
N ASN A 116 -11.55 14.26 -4.21
CA ASN A 116 -11.64 15.38 -3.27
C ASN A 116 -12.87 16.24 -3.54
N ASN A 117 -13.17 16.55 -4.80
CA ASN A 117 -14.38 17.30 -5.16
C ASN A 117 -15.63 16.54 -4.72
N ARG A 118 -15.74 15.26 -5.07
CA ARG A 118 -16.87 14.40 -4.68
C ARG A 118 -17.05 14.29 -3.16
N GLU A 119 -15.95 14.19 -2.40
CA GLU A 119 -16.02 14.17 -0.93
C GLU A 119 -16.42 15.53 -0.36
N ASN A 120 -15.88 16.62 -0.94
CA ASN A 120 -16.17 17.98 -0.53
C ASN A 120 -17.56 18.48 -0.96
N ASP A 121 -18.22 17.86 -1.94
CA ASP A 121 -19.60 18.21 -2.33
C ASP A 121 -20.59 18.11 -1.16
N LYS A 122 -20.29 17.23 -0.20
CA LYS A 122 -21.08 17.04 1.03
C LYS A 122 -20.57 17.86 2.21
N ARG A 123 -19.48 18.62 2.03
CA ARG A 123 -18.85 19.39 3.09
C ARG A 123 -19.76 20.54 3.49
N ARG A 124 -20.08 20.63 4.78
CA ARG A 124 -20.75 21.82 5.32
C ARG A 124 -19.78 23.00 5.23
N ASN A 125 -20.29 24.15 4.80
CA ASN A 125 -19.51 25.38 4.74
C ASN A 125 -19.16 25.82 6.17
N TRP A 126 -18.01 25.35 6.67
CA TRP A 126 -17.48 25.67 8.00
C TRP A 126 -15.96 25.79 7.92
N THR A 127 -15.44 26.87 8.50
CA THR A 127 -14.01 27.11 8.64
C THR A 127 -13.66 26.96 10.10
N TYR A 128 -12.84 25.96 10.42
CA TYR A 128 -12.41 25.72 11.80
C TYR A 128 -11.43 26.80 12.25
N THR A 129 -11.60 27.25 13.49
CA THR A 129 -10.69 28.17 14.16
C THR A 129 -9.94 27.43 15.29
N PRO A 130 -8.68 27.81 15.59
CA PRO A 130 -7.95 27.22 16.71
C PRO A 130 -8.73 27.37 18.03
N GLY A 131 -9.11 26.25 18.66
CA GLY A 131 -9.94 26.22 19.87
C GLY A 131 -11.30 25.54 19.68
N ASP A 132 -11.72 25.31 18.43
CA ASP A 132 -12.94 24.56 18.13
C ASP A 132 -12.82 23.10 18.61
N LYS A 133 -13.86 22.62 19.29
CA LYS A 133 -13.96 21.21 19.69
C LYS A 133 -14.42 20.39 18.49
N VAL A 134 -13.55 19.50 18.02
CA VAL A 134 -13.88 18.50 17.01
C VAL A 134 -13.96 17.12 17.65
N LEU A 135 -14.88 16.30 17.15
CA LEU A 135 -14.89 14.87 17.46
C LEU A 135 -13.76 14.21 16.65
N LEU A 136 -12.88 13.49 17.34
CA LEU A 136 -11.81 12.67 16.76
C LEU A 136 -12.24 11.20 16.71
#